data_AF-A0A6L3SXV0-F1
#
_entry.id   AF-A0A6L3SXV0-F1
#
_cell.length_a   1.000
_cell.length_b   1.000
_cell.length_c   1.000
_cell.angle_alpha   90.00
_cell.angle_beta   90.00
_cell.angle_gamma   90.00
#
_symmetry.space_group_name_H-M   'P 1'
#
loop_
_entity.id
_entity.type
_entity.pdbx_description
1 polymer ?
#
loop_
_entity_poly.entity_id
_entity_poly.type
_entity_poly.pdbx_seq_one_letter_code
_entity_poly.pdbx_strand_id
1 'polypeptide(L)' 'MRRLITLVARIPAEPGLPEQGRLIDQLTDLETEALSAGAPPRTTEAIRAVRRTVRAASLMPDRPAFRAP' A
#
# COMPACT_ATOMS: atom_id res chain seq x y z
N MET A 1 -5.80 4.99 -10.84
CA MET A 1 -6.79 4.76 -9.76
C MET A 1 -7.27 3.32 -9.66
N ARG A 2 -7.77 2.67 -10.74
CA ARG A 2 -8.27 1.28 -10.69
C ARG A 2 -7.24 0.28 -10.13
N ARG A 3 -5.97 0.37 -10.56
CA ARG A 3 -4.87 -0.45 -10.04
C ARG A 3 -4.67 -0.31 -8.53
N LEU A 4 -4.60 0.92 -8.00
CA LEU A 4 -4.43 1.18 -6.56
C LEU A 4 -5.57 0.56 -5.73
N ILE A 5 -6.82 0.75 -6.18
CA ILE A 5 -8.01 0.22 -5.51
C ILE A 5 -7.98 -1.32 -5.51
N THR A 6 -7.62 -1.93 -6.64
CA THR A 6 -7.49 -3.39 -6.72
C THR A 6 -6.35 -3.92 -5.85
N LEU A 7 -5.24 -3.19 -5.76
CA LEU A 7 -4.10 -3.55 -4.93
C LEU A 7 -4.50 -3.52 -3.45
N VAL A 8 -5.10 -2.42 -3.00
CA VAL A 8 -5.61 -2.24 -1.63
C VAL A 8 -6.68 -3.25 -1.28
N ALA A 9 -7.62 -3.53 -2.19
CA ALA A 9 -8.69 -4.51 -1.97
C ALA A 9 -8.21 -5.97 -1.90
N ARG A 10 -7.01 -6.25 -2.41
CA ARG A 10 -6.39 -7.59 -2.35
C ARG A 10 -5.47 -7.77 -1.16
N ILE A 11 -5.22 -6.71 -0.37
CA ILE A 11 -4.44 -6.81 0.86
C ILE A 11 -5.28 -7.63 1.86
N PRO A 12 -4.84 -8.83 2.27
CA PRO A 12 -5.46 -9.54 3.38
C PRO A 12 -5.46 -8.65 4.63
N ALA A 13 -6.43 -8.79 5.52
CA ALA A 13 -6.44 -8.04 6.77
C ALA A 13 -5.12 -8.22 7.56
N GLU A 14 -4.50 -9.40 7.46
CA GLU A 14 -3.19 -9.71 8.02
C GLU A 14 -2.33 -10.41 6.94
N PRO A 15 -1.62 -9.64 6.09
CA PRO A 15 -0.73 -10.23 5.11
C PRO A 15 0.50 -10.76 5.85
N GLY A 16 0.98 -11.96 5.51
CA GLY A 16 2.25 -12.45 6.03
C GLY A 16 3.43 -11.56 5.60
N LEU A 17 4.54 -11.55 6.36
CA LEU A 17 5.72 -10.71 6.07
C LEU A 17 6.20 -10.76 4.60
N PRO A 18 6.26 -11.93 3.92
CA PRO A 18 6.66 -11.99 2.51
C PRO A 18 5.66 -11.30 1.56
N GLU A 19 4.37 -11.36 1.88
CA GLU A 19 3.31 -10.75 1.09
C GLU A 19 3.28 -9.23 1.26
N GLN A 20 3.57 -8.76 2.48
CA GLN A 20 3.76 -7.33 2.76
C GLN A 20 4.97 -6.75 2.01
N GLY A 21 6.08 -7.48 1.92
CA GLY A 21 7.24 -7.07 1.12
C GLY A 21 6.87 -6.86 -0.35
N ARG A 22 6.18 -7.84 -0.95
CA ARG A 22 5.69 -7.72 -2.34
C ARG A 22 4.72 -6.57 -2.54
N LEU A 23 3.84 -6.30 -1.57
CA LEU A 23 2.92 -5.16 -1.61
C LEU A 23 3.66 -3.82 -1.57
N ILE A 24 4.72 -3.71 -0.77
CA ILE A 24 5.55 -2.50 -0.70
C ILE A 24 6.26 -2.26 -2.04
N ASP A 25 6.78 -3.31 -2.66
CA ASP A 25 7.44 -3.23 -3.98
C ASP A 25 6.44 -2.77 -5.04
N GLN A 26 5.25 -3.39 -5.10
CA GLN A 26 4.19 -3.02 -6.03
C GLN A 26 3.70 -1.58 -5.85
N LEU A 27 3.61 -1.09 -4.61
CA LEU A 27 3.24 0.29 -4.32
C LEU A 27 4.35 1.27 -4.72
N THR A 28 5.62 0.85 -4.66
CA THR A 28 6.77 1.65 -5.10
C THR A 28 6.83 1.76 -6.61
N ASP A 29 6.58 0.67 -7.33
CA ASP A 29 6.47 0.67 -8.79
C ASP A 29 5.31 1.57 -9.23
N LEU A 30 4.16 1.47 -8.56
CA LEU A 30 2.99 2.28 -8.86
C LEU A 30 3.22 3.77 -8.58
N GLU A 31 3.99 4.12 -7.55
CA GLU A 31 4.40 5.51 -7.29
C GLU A 31 5.29 6.02 -8.42
N THR A 32 6.26 5.22 -8.85
CA THR A 32 7.18 5.55 -9.96
C THR A 32 6.40 5.77 -11.26
N GLU A 33 5.51 4.84 -11.62
CA GLU A 33 4.61 4.98 -12.78
C GLU A 33 3.78 6.27 -12.69
N ALA A 34 3.20 6.56 -11.52
CA ALA A 34 2.38 7.75 -11.32
C ALA A 34 3.19 9.05 -11.47
N LEU A 35 4.41 9.09 -10.95
CA LEU A 35 5.31 10.24 -11.12
C LEU A 35 5.72 10.42 -12.58
N SER A 36 6.13 9.35 -13.26
CA SER A 36 6.50 9.38 -14.68
C SER A 36 5.33 9.76 -15.59
N ALA A 37 4.11 9.39 -15.23
CA ALA A 37 2.90 9.77 -15.96
C ALA A 37 2.40 11.19 -15.65
N GLY A 38 3.08 11.94 -14.78
CA GLY A 38 2.64 13.28 -14.36
C GLY A 38 1.32 13.26 -13.60
N ALA A 39 1.05 12.19 -12.84
CA ALA A 39 -0.18 12.06 -12.08
C ALA A 39 -0.33 13.20 -11.05
N PRO A 40 -1.56 13.61 -10.71
CA PRO A 40 -1.79 14.66 -9.74
C PRO A 40 -1.09 14.39 -8.40
N PRO A 41 -0.55 15.41 -7.71
CA PRO A 41 0.14 15.24 -6.42
C PRO A 41 -0.69 14.48 -5.39
N ARG A 42 -2.01 14.71 -5.34
CA ARG A 42 -2.94 13.97 -4.47
C ARG A 42 -2.92 12.46 -4.70
N THR A 43 -2.68 12.01 -5.94
CA THR A 43 -2.61 10.59 -6.29
C THR A 43 -1.32 9.97 -5.81
N THR A 44 -0.18 10.64 -6.02
CA THR A 44 1.13 10.15 -5.57
C THR A 44 1.23 10.16 -4.04
N GLU A 45 0.64 11.16 -3.38
CA GLU A 45 0.50 11.21 -1.93
C GLU A 45 -0.34 10.07 -1.37
N ALA A 46 -1.46 9.73 -2.01
CA ALA A 46 -2.29 8.60 -1.61
C ALA A 46 -1.51 7.28 -1.70
N ILE A 47 -0.76 7.06 -2.79
CA ILE A 47 0.10 5.86 -2.95
C ILE A 47 1.18 5.83 -1.85
N ARG A 48 1.85 6.96 -1.58
CA ARG A 48 2.84 7.08 -0.49
C ARG A 48 2.25 6.79 0.88
N ALA A 49 1.04 7.27 1.15
CA ALA A 49 0.35 7.04 2.41
C ALA A 49 0.08 5.55 2.62
N VAL A 50 -0.47 4.87 1.61
CA VAL A 50 -0.73 3.43 1.65
C VAL A 50 0.56 2.64 1.87
N ARG A 51 1.65 2.96 1.15
CA ARG A 51 2.95 2.29 1.34
C ARG A 51 3.48 2.43 2.77
N ARG A 52 3.36 3.63 3.36
CA ARG A 52 3.77 3.86 4.75
C ARG A 52 2.95 3.05 5.74
N THR A 53 1.64 2.96 5.55
CA THR A 53 0.76 2.14 6.40
C THR A 53 1.13 0.67 6.33
N VAL A 54 1.32 0.12 5.12
CA VAL A 54 1.73 -1.29 4.94
C VAL A 54 3.08 -1.54 5.60
N ARG A 55 4.06 -0.66 5.39
CA ARG A 55 5.39 -0.80 6.02
C ARG A 55 5.34 -0.71 7.55
N ALA A 56 4.49 0.15 8.10
CA ALA A 56 4.29 0.24 9.55
C ALA A 56 3.66 -1.03 10.11
N ALA A 57 2.67 -1.61 9.42
CA ALA A 57 2.08 -2.90 9.78
C ALA A 57 3.12 -4.03 9.75
N SER A 58 4.07 -4.01 8.80
CA SER A 58 5.18 -4.98 8.75
C SER A 58 6.15 -4.91 9.91
N LEU A 59 6.31 -3.72 10.50
CA LEU A 59 7.21 -3.50 11.64
C LEU A 59 6.54 -3.79 12.98
N MET A 60 5.21 -3.98 13.00
CA MET A 60 4.42 -4.26 14.20
C MET A 60 3.59 -5.54 14.02
N PRO A 61 4.20 -6.74 14.09
CA PRO A 61 3.51 -8.01 13.88
C PRO A 61 2.41 -8.32 14.92
N ASP A 62 2.35 -7.56 16.01
CA ASP A 62 1.47 -7.83 17.17
C ASP A 62 0.22 -6.94 17.26
N ARG A 63 -0.12 -6.18 16.22
CA ARG A 63 -1.38 -5.41 16.23
C ARG A 63 -2.42 -6.08 15.34
N PRO A 64 -3.50 -6.65 15.92
CA PRO A 64 -4.63 -7.12 15.13
C PRO A 64 -5.14 -5.93 14.33
N ALA A 65 -5.31 -6.15 13.03
CA ALA A 65 -5.78 -5.14 12.11
C ALA A 65 -7.02 -4.45 12.67
N PHE A 66 -6.97 -3.12 12.69
CA PHE A 66 -8.00 -2.22 13.19
C PHE A 66 -9.37 -2.62 12.61
N ARG A 67 -10.18 -3.30 13.42
CA ARG A 67 -11.58 -3.62 13.16
C ARG A 67 -12.36 -2.32 13.24
N ALA A 68 -12.67 -1.71 12.10
CA ALA A 68 -13.72 -0.69 12.03
C ALA A 68 -15.10 -1.39 11.99
N PRO A 69 -16.12 -0.84 12.67
CA PRO A 69 -17.43 -1.45 12.86
C PRO A 69 -18.25 -1.60 11.57
#